data_AF-A0A7X5IGD7-F1
#
_entry.id   AF-A0A7X5IGD7-F1
#
_cell.length_a   1.000
_cell.length_b   1.000
_cell.length_c   1.000
_cell.angle_alpha   90.00
_cell.angle_beta   90.00
_cell.angle_gamma   90.00
#
_symmetry.space_group_name_H-M   'P 1'
#
loop_
_entity.id
_entity.type
_entity.pdbx_description
1 polymer ?
#
loop_
_entity_poly.entity_id
_entity_poly.type
_entity_poly.pdbx_seq_one_letter_code
_entity_poly.pdbx_strand_id
1 'polypeptide(L)' 'MLTDIEIAQATEPKPIGEIARIAGVDEKYLELYGNYKAKVDYNLLREEEHAPGKLILVTAINP' A
#
# COMPACT_ATOMS: atom_id res chain seq x y z
N MET A 1 -14.50 1.08 -24.70
CA MET A 1 -13.90 0.71 -23.39
C MET A 1 -12.80 1.72 -23.15
N LEU A 2 -12.67 2.24 -21.93
CA LEU A 2 -11.57 3.14 -21.61
C LEU A 2 -10.25 2.37 -21.67
N THR A 3 -9.17 3.06 -22.03
CA THR A 3 -7.79 2.57 -21.93
C THR A 3 -7.34 2.54 -20.46
N ASP A 4 -6.31 1.75 -20.14
CA ASP A 4 -5.80 1.64 -18.77
C ASP A 4 -5.41 2.99 -18.16
N ILE A 5 -4.84 3.90 -18.97
CA ILE A 5 -4.45 5.23 -18.51
C ILE A 5 -5.66 6.13 -18.24
N GLU A 6 -6.72 6.05 -19.04
CA GLU A 6 -7.96 6.79 -18.81
C GLU A 6 -8.66 6.32 -17.53
N ILE A 7 -8.63 5.00 -17.25
CA ILE A 7 -9.15 4.44 -16.00
C ILE A 7 -8.36 4.96 -14.79
N ALA A 8 -7.02 4.95 -14.87
CA ALA A 8 -6.17 5.44 -13.79
C ALA A 8 -6.36 6.96 -13.53
N GLN A 9 -6.51 7.77 -14.59
CA GLN A 9 -6.71 9.22 -14.50
C GLN A 9 -8.10 9.60 -13.98
N ALA A 10 -9.13 8.77 -14.25
CA ALA A 10 -10.48 9.00 -13.75
C ALA A 10 -10.65 8.66 -12.25
N THR A 11 -9.63 8.06 -11.63
CA THR A 11 -9.67 7.66 -10.21
C THR A 11 -9.40 8.86 -9.30
N GLU A 12 -10.15 8.97 -8.20
CA GLU A 12 -9.84 9.89 -7.09
C GLU A 12 -9.01 9.14 -6.03
N PRO A 13 -7.67 9.25 -6.03
CA PRO A 13 -6.83 8.54 -5.07
C PRO A 13 -6.98 9.13 -3.67
N LYS A 14 -7.04 8.27 -2.66
CA LYS A 14 -6.97 8.68 -1.26
C LYS A 14 -5.54 9.02 -0.85
N PRO A 15 -5.30 10.01 0.02
CA PRO A 15 -3.99 10.26 0.61
C PRO A 15 -3.38 8.99 1.21
N ILE A 16 -2.08 8.79 1.02
CA ILE A 16 -1.41 7.55 1.44
C ILE A 16 -1.48 7.32 2.95
N GLY A 17 -1.53 8.38 3.75
CA GLY A 17 -1.72 8.30 5.20
C GLY A 17 -3.07 7.68 5.60
N GLU A 18 -4.13 7.92 4.82
CA GLU A 18 -5.43 7.26 5.06
C GLU A 18 -5.34 5.74 4.83
N ILE A 19 -4.61 5.33 3.79
CA ILE A 19 -4.39 3.92 3.46
C ILE A 19 -3.50 3.25 4.51
N ALA A 20 -2.43 3.92 4.95
CA ALA A 20 -1.53 3.43 6.00
C ALA A 20 -2.28 3.16 7.32
N ARG A 21 -3.17 4.08 7.72
CA ARG A 21 -4.02 3.90 8.90
C ARG A 21 -4.94 2.68 8.79
N ILE A 22 -5.52 2.42 7.61
CA ILE A 22 -6.34 1.21 7.38
C ILE A 22 -5.48 -0.06 7.49
N ALA A 23 -4.22 0.01 7.05
CA ALA A 23 -3.26 -1.08 7.16
C ALA A 23 -2.63 -1.22 8.56
N GLY A 24 -2.97 -0.36 9.52
CA GLY A 24 -2.41 -0.38 10.87
C GLY A 24 -0.98 0.17 10.97
N VAL A 25 -0.54 0.98 10.00
CA VAL A 25 0.78 1.62 10.01
C VAL A 25 0.66 3.04 10.56
N ASP A 26 1.33 3.30 11.68
CA ASP A 26 1.38 4.62 12.31
C ASP A 26 2.17 5.63 11.45
N GLU A 27 1.79 6.90 11.52
CA GLU A 27 2.42 7.98 10.74
C GLU A 27 3.91 8.14 11.05
N LYS A 28 4.36 7.81 12.27
CA LYS A 28 5.79 7.86 12.64
C LYS A 28 6.68 6.98 11.76
N TYR A 29 6.11 5.95 11.12
CA TYR A 29 6.83 5.02 10.25
C TYR A 29 6.72 5.40 8.76
N LEU A 30 6.06 6.51 8.41
CA LEU A 30 5.85 6.90 7.01
C LEU A 30 6.83 7.99 6.58
N GLU A 31 7.60 7.70 5.53
CA GLU A 31 8.37 8.71 4.80
C GLU A 31 7.61 9.08 3.51
N LEU A 32 6.94 10.24 3.50
CA LEU A 32 6.09 10.66 2.38
C LEU A 32 6.89 11.10 1.15
N TYR A 33 6.43 10.68 -0.03
CA TYR A 33 6.91 11.10 -1.35
C TYR A 33 5.74 11.70 -2.15
N GLY A 34 5.35 12.91 -1.75
CA GLY A 34 4.08 13.53 -2.14
C GLY A 34 2.89 12.91 -1.38
N ASN A 35 1.67 13.15 -1.86
CA ASN A 35 0.46 12.83 -1.10
C ASN A 35 0.02 11.36 -1.20
N TYR A 36 0.49 10.62 -2.20
CA TYR A 36 -0.06 9.32 -2.59
C TYR A 36 0.97 8.18 -2.61
N LYS A 37 2.18 8.43 -2.10
CA LYS A 37 3.26 7.44 -2.00
C LYS A 37 4.06 7.68 -0.73
N ALA A 38 4.50 6.61 -0.10
CA ALA A 38 5.37 6.67 1.07
C ALA A 38 6.27 5.44 1.12
N LYS A 39 7.43 5.55 1.76
CA LYS A 39 8.15 4.37 2.28
C LYS A 39 7.67 4.08 3.70
N VAL A 40 7.77 2.82 4.10
CA VAL A 40 7.50 2.37 5.47
C VAL A 40 8.83 2.01 6.11
N ASP A 41 9.12 2.59 7.27
CA ASP A 41 10.31 2.25 8.05
C ASP A 41 10.22 0.80 8.55
N TYR A 42 11.29 0.02 8.35
CA TYR A 42 11.39 -1.36 8.77
C TYR A 42 11.46 -1.53 10.30
N ASN A 43 11.72 -0.46 11.06
CA ASN A 43 11.65 -0.49 12.52
C ASN A 43 10.26 -0.94 13.03
N LEU A 44 9.19 -0.70 12.25
CA LEU A 44 7.84 -1.24 12.49
C LEU A 44 7.84 -2.75 12.77
N LEU A 45 8.62 -3.53 12.02
CA LEU A 45 8.70 -4.99 12.16
C LEU A 45 9.39 -5.45 13.45
N ARG A 46 10.09 -4.53 14.13
CA ARG A 46 10.81 -4.80 15.38
C ARG A 46 10.09 -4.23 16.59
N GLU A 47 9.39 -3.13 16.41
CA GLU A 47 8.78 -2.33 17.49
C GLU A 47 7.33 -2.71 17.77
N GLU A 48 6.61 -3.25 16.78
CA GLU A 48 5.20 -3.63 16.92
C GLU A 48 5.06 -5.16 16.88
N GLU A 49 4.28 -5.72 17.82
CA GLU A 49 3.92 -7.14 17.77
C GLU A 49 2.94 -7.40 16.62
N HIS A 50 3.20 -8.45 15.83
CA HIS A 50 2.34 -8.81 14.73
C HIS A 50 2.26 -10.32 14.53
N ALA A 51 1.07 -10.80 14.16
CA ALA A 51 0.88 -12.16 13.70
C ALA A 51 1.03 -12.21 12.16
N PRO A 52 1.67 -13.25 11.60
CA PRO A 52 1.69 -13.43 10.15
C PRO A 52 0.27 -13.51 9.56
N GLY A 53 0.02 -12.75 8.50
CA GLY A 53 -1.21 -12.81 7.72
C GLY A 53 -1.33 -14.07 6.87
N LYS A 54 -2.38 -14.17 6.05
CA LYS A 54 -2.50 -15.24 5.06
C LYS A 54 -1.63 -14.93 3.84
N LEU A 55 -0.84 -15.91 3.39
CA LEU A 55 -0.05 -15.82 2.16
C LEU A 55 -0.82 -16.48 1.01
N ILE A 56 -1.15 -15.70 -0.02
CA ILE A 56 -1.82 -16.18 -1.24
C ILE A 56 -0.86 -15.98 -2.42
N LEU A 57 -0.42 -17.08 -3.05
CA LEU A 57 0.40 -17.06 -4.25
C LEU A 57 -0.51 -17.14 -5.49
N VAL A 58 -0.48 -16.11 -6.33
CA VAL A 58 -1.19 -16.09 -7.62
C VAL A 58 -0.22 -16.50 -8.74
N THR A 59 -0.62 -17.45 -9.57
CA THR A 59 0.14 -17.93 -10.73
C THR A 59 -0.77 -18.16 -11.94
N ALA A 60 -0.19 -18.37 -13.11
CA ALA A 60 -0.91 -18.64 -14.36
C ALA A 60 -0.34 -19.90 -15.03
N ILE A 61 -1.12 -20.48 -15.95
CA ILE A 61 -0.61 -21.48 -16.90
C ILE A 61 0.43 -20.86 -17.83
N ASN A 62 1.09 -21.67 -18.67
CA ASN A 62 1.92 -21.13 -19.75
C ASN A 62 1.11 -20.10 -20.57
N PRO A 63 1.67 -18.89 -20.79
CA PRO A 63 0.95 -17.79 -21.42
C PRO A 63 0.58 -18.06 -22.88
#